data_AF-A0A2E0N3E0-F1
#
_entry.id   AF-A0A2E0N3E0-F1
#
_cell.length_a   1.000
_cell.length_b   1.000
_cell.length_c   1.000
_cell.angle_alpha   90.00
_cell.angle_beta   90.00
_cell.angle_gamma   90.00
#
_symmetry.space_group_name_H-M   'P 1'
#
loop_
_entity.id
_entity.type
_entity.pdbx_description
1 polymer ?
#
loop_
_entity_poly.entity_id
_entity_poly.type
_entity_poly.pdbx_seq_one_letter_code
_entity_poly.pdbx_strand_id
1 'polypeptide(L)'
;MSDYLATVNWTRGDGDFLAKQYSRAHEWHFDGGAVVAASASPHIVPTPWSSPENVDPEEAFVASLASCHMLFFLSIAASKNFVVQSYSDSACGRMEKNLQGKLAFTKVFLRPAVEFAKGALASEAAIMEIHHLAHEKCFIASSVKAEILIEPVI
;
A
#
# COMPACT_ATOMS: atom_id res chain seq x y z
N MET A 1 -7.17 -21.98 6.72
CA MET A 1 -7.42 -21.14 5.53
C MET A 1 -8.22 -19.97 6.02
N SER A 2 -7.81 -18.75 5.68
CA SER A 2 -8.47 -17.52 6.13
C SER A 2 -8.94 -16.77 4.90
N ASP A 3 -10.19 -16.33 4.91
CA ASP A 3 -10.78 -15.52 3.84
C ASP A 3 -10.80 -14.05 4.27
N TYR A 4 -10.49 -13.14 3.35
CA TYR A 4 -10.50 -11.69 3.57
C TYR A 4 -11.54 -11.06 2.64
N LEU A 5 -12.56 -10.42 3.20
CA LEU A 5 -13.73 -9.97 2.47
C LEU A 5 -13.73 -8.45 2.27
N ALA A 6 -14.12 -8.02 1.07
CA ALA A 6 -14.43 -6.63 0.75
C ALA A 6 -15.64 -6.59 -0.19
N THR A 7 -16.58 -5.69 0.08
CA THR A 7 -17.71 -5.39 -0.81
C THR A 7 -17.48 -4.02 -1.45
N VAL A 8 -17.55 -3.94 -2.78
CA VAL A 8 -17.33 -2.71 -3.55
C VAL A 8 -18.66 -2.25 -4.14
N ASN A 9 -19.16 -1.10 -3.70
CA ASN A 9 -20.47 -0.59 -4.05
C ASN A 9 -20.36 0.72 -4.83
N TRP A 10 -20.76 0.69 -6.10
CA TRP A 10 -20.89 1.89 -6.94
C TRP A 10 -22.34 2.07 -7.38
N THR A 11 -22.81 3.31 -7.35
CA THR A 11 -24.14 3.69 -7.84
C THR A 11 -24.01 4.79 -8.89
N ARG A 12 -24.82 4.71 -9.96
CA ARG A 12 -24.68 5.55 -11.16
C ARG A 12 -24.71 7.06 -10.92
N GLY A 13 -25.57 7.52 -10.01
CA GLY A 13 -25.95 8.92 -9.92
C GLY A 13 -26.59 9.45 -11.22
N ASP A 14 -26.44 10.76 -11.44
CA ASP A 14 -27.10 11.49 -12.53
C ASP A 14 -26.25 11.66 -13.80
N GLY A 15 -24.98 11.27 -13.76
CA GLY A 15 -24.06 11.42 -14.88
C GLY A 15 -24.42 10.58 -16.10
N ASP A 16 -24.02 11.03 -17.29
CA ASP A 16 -24.19 10.26 -18.53
C ASP A 16 -23.19 9.10 -18.57
N PHE A 17 -23.71 7.90 -18.30
CA PHE A 17 -22.92 6.68 -18.27
C PHE A 17 -22.29 6.34 -19.62
N LEU A 18 -23.04 6.48 -20.71
CA LEU A 18 -22.57 6.09 -22.05
C LEU A 18 -21.58 7.10 -22.61
N ALA A 19 -21.73 8.38 -22.26
CA ALA A 19 -20.73 9.41 -22.55
C ALA A 19 -19.49 9.32 -21.64
N LYS A 20 -19.44 8.37 -20.69
CA LYS A 20 -18.39 8.24 -19.66
C LYS A 20 -18.28 9.46 -18.73
N GLN A 21 -19.34 10.23 -18.60
CA GLN A 21 -19.47 11.44 -17.78
C GLN A 21 -20.20 11.14 -16.46
N TYR A 22 -19.77 10.09 -15.77
CA TYR A 22 -20.33 9.66 -14.49
C TYR A 22 -19.27 9.71 -13.39
N SER A 23 -19.70 9.86 -12.13
CA SER A 23 -18.76 9.85 -11.00
C SER A 23 -18.17 8.46 -10.80
N ARG A 24 -16.85 8.38 -10.57
CA ARG A 24 -16.16 7.14 -10.16
C ARG A 24 -16.12 6.99 -8.65
N ALA A 25 -16.69 7.93 -7.89
CA ALA A 25 -16.81 7.80 -6.45
C ALA A 25 -17.66 6.56 -6.09
N HIS A 26 -17.18 5.78 -5.13
CA HIS A 26 -17.80 4.55 -4.65
C HIS A 26 -17.30 4.22 -3.24
N GLU A 27 -17.78 3.13 -2.65
CA GLU A 27 -17.40 2.72 -1.30
C GLU A 27 -16.84 1.30 -1.26
N TRP A 28 -15.84 1.09 -0.40
CA TRP A 28 -15.36 -0.23 0.00
C TRP A 28 -15.83 -0.53 1.42
N HIS A 29 -16.51 -1.65 1.60
CA HIS A 29 -17.03 -2.12 2.88
C HIS A 29 -16.27 -3.37 3.31
N PHE A 30 -15.74 -3.34 4.53
CA PHE A 30 -14.97 -4.44 5.12
C PHE A 30 -15.76 -5.14 6.23
N ASP A 31 -15.41 -6.40 6.50
CA ASP A 31 -16.10 -7.28 7.46
C ASP A 31 -16.19 -6.73 8.89
N GLY A 32 -15.21 -5.96 9.34
CA GLY A 32 -15.20 -5.26 10.62
C GLY A 32 -16.08 -4.00 10.69
N GLY A 33 -16.80 -3.65 9.62
CA GLY A 33 -17.67 -2.48 9.53
C GLY A 33 -16.99 -1.19 9.07
N ALA A 34 -15.70 -1.24 8.71
CA ALA A 34 -15.02 -0.10 8.12
C ALA A 34 -15.55 0.20 6.71
N VAL A 35 -15.75 1.48 6.43
CA VAL A 35 -16.15 1.98 5.11
C VAL A 35 -15.11 2.97 4.63
N VAL A 36 -14.59 2.76 3.42
CA VAL A 36 -13.60 3.63 2.78
C VAL A 36 -14.23 4.26 1.55
N ALA A 37 -14.20 5.59 1.49
CA ALA A 37 -14.57 6.33 0.29
C ALA A 37 -13.47 6.12 -0.76
N ALA A 38 -13.86 5.65 -1.94
CA ALA A 38 -12.97 5.27 -3.01
C ALA A 38 -13.33 5.97 -4.32
N SER A 39 -12.36 6.03 -5.24
CA SER A 39 -12.52 6.59 -6.58
C SER A 39 -11.56 5.92 -7.57
N ALA A 40 -11.67 6.25 -8.86
CA ALA A 40 -10.58 6.03 -9.79
C ALA A 40 -9.47 7.07 -9.58
N SER A 41 -8.23 6.69 -9.86
CA SER A 41 -7.08 7.59 -9.80
C SER A 41 -7.24 8.76 -10.78
N PRO A 42 -6.92 10.01 -10.37
CA PRO A 42 -6.94 11.17 -11.25
C PRO A 42 -5.94 11.07 -12.41
N HIS A 43 -4.92 10.21 -12.30
CA HIS A 43 -3.98 9.91 -13.37
C HIS A 43 -4.59 9.10 -14.52
N ILE A 44 -5.68 8.37 -14.26
CA ILE A 44 -6.35 7.49 -15.23
C ILE A 44 -7.68 8.11 -15.68
N VAL A 45 -8.45 8.66 -14.74
CA VAL A 45 -9.73 9.32 -15.01
C VAL A 45 -9.65 10.77 -14.53
N PRO A 46 -9.75 11.77 -15.42
CA PRO A 46 -9.61 13.16 -15.02
C PRO A 46 -10.80 13.66 -14.20
N THR A 47 -10.57 14.74 -13.45
CA THR A 47 -11.65 15.52 -12.82
C THR A 47 -12.56 16.15 -13.89
N PRO A 48 -13.87 16.32 -13.62
CA PRO A 48 -14.57 16.09 -12.35
C PRO A 48 -15.11 14.65 -12.18
N TRP A 49 -14.66 13.69 -13.00
CA TRP A 49 -15.20 12.33 -12.96
C TRP A 49 -14.55 11.40 -11.94
N SER A 50 -13.36 11.75 -11.48
CA SER A 50 -12.72 11.20 -10.28
C SER A 50 -12.88 12.16 -9.10
N SER A 51 -12.84 11.60 -7.88
CA SER A 51 -12.75 12.30 -6.60
C SER A 51 -11.32 12.14 -6.05
N PRO A 52 -10.41 13.11 -6.27
CA PRO A 52 -9.01 13.03 -5.84
C PRO A 52 -8.81 12.92 -4.33
N GLU A 53 -9.82 13.29 -3.54
CA GLU A 53 -9.86 13.16 -2.09
C GLU A 53 -10.15 11.74 -1.58
N ASN A 54 -10.62 10.85 -2.46
CA ASN A 54 -10.94 9.47 -2.12
C ASN A 54 -9.78 8.54 -2.49
N VAL A 55 -9.68 7.42 -1.79
CA VAL A 55 -8.66 6.39 -2.04
C VAL A 55 -8.85 5.79 -3.44
N ASP A 56 -7.79 5.73 -4.23
CA ASP A 56 -7.80 4.96 -5.47
C ASP A 56 -7.18 3.54 -5.30
N PRO A 57 -7.48 2.59 -6.20
CA PRO A 57 -6.94 1.23 -6.11
C PRO A 57 -5.42 1.17 -6.17
N GLU A 58 -4.79 2.08 -6.91
CA GLU A 58 -3.34 2.15 -7.08
C GLU A 58 -2.66 2.57 -5.76
N GLU A 59 -3.17 3.59 -5.10
CA GLU A 59 -2.75 4.04 -3.76
C GLU A 59 -2.99 2.96 -2.71
N ALA A 60 -4.17 2.34 -2.69
CA ALA A 60 -4.51 1.27 -1.75
C ALA A 60 -3.60 0.04 -1.90
N PHE A 61 -3.20 -0.29 -3.12
CA PHE A 61 -2.25 -1.36 -3.41
C PHE A 61 -0.87 -1.07 -2.79
N VAL A 62 -0.35 0.13 -2.99
CA VAL A 62 0.94 0.57 -2.40
C VAL A 62 0.86 0.59 -0.87
N ALA A 63 -0.23 1.13 -0.31
CA ALA A 63 -0.45 1.16 1.12
C ALA A 63 -0.52 -0.25 1.73
N SER A 64 -1.17 -1.20 1.06
CA SER A 64 -1.28 -2.59 1.52
C SER A 64 0.08 -3.29 1.58
N LEU A 65 0.96 -3.05 0.59
CA LEU A 65 2.33 -3.56 0.57
C LEU A 65 3.17 -2.98 1.71
N ALA A 66 3.16 -1.66 1.85
CA ALA A 66 3.87 -0.94 2.91
C ALA A 66 3.41 -1.41 4.31
N SER A 67 2.11 -1.50 4.51
CA SER A 67 1.53 -1.95 5.78
C SER A 67 1.88 -3.40 6.11
N CYS A 68 1.83 -4.30 5.13
CA CYS A 68 2.18 -5.70 5.39
C CYS A 68 3.66 -5.83 5.77
N HIS A 69 4.56 -5.13 5.08
CA HIS A 69 5.98 -5.10 5.41
C HIS A 69 6.23 -4.54 6.82
N MET A 70 5.61 -3.40 7.13
CA MET A 70 5.66 -2.77 8.46
C MET A 70 5.27 -3.74 9.58
N LEU A 71 4.16 -4.47 9.42
CA LEU A 71 3.68 -5.39 10.45
C LEU A 71 4.69 -6.51 10.75
N PHE A 72 5.34 -7.05 9.72
CA PHE A 72 6.44 -8.00 9.91
C PHE A 72 7.66 -7.36 10.54
N PHE A 73 8.05 -6.17 10.09
CA PHE A 73 9.17 -5.42 10.67
C PHE A 73 8.98 -5.23 12.18
N LEU A 74 7.81 -4.73 12.60
CA LEU A 74 7.47 -4.50 14.00
C LEU A 74 7.51 -5.80 14.82
N SER A 75 6.95 -6.89 14.28
CA SER A 75 6.98 -8.21 14.93
C SER A 75 8.40 -8.75 15.13
N ILE A 76 9.27 -8.59 14.13
CA ILE A 76 10.66 -9.06 14.19
C ILE A 76 11.48 -8.17 15.13
N ALA A 77 11.31 -6.84 15.06
CA ALA A 77 11.95 -5.89 15.96
C ALA A 77 11.63 -6.20 17.44
N ALA A 78 10.34 -6.44 17.74
CA ALA A 78 9.90 -6.86 19.06
C ALA A 78 10.57 -8.16 19.52
N SER A 79 10.65 -9.15 18.63
CA SER A 79 11.31 -10.45 18.92
C SER A 79 12.81 -10.32 19.19
N LYS A 80 13.45 -9.29 18.63
CA LYS A 80 14.87 -8.94 18.85
C LYS A 80 15.06 -7.96 20.02
N ASN A 81 14.02 -7.64 20.78
CA ASN A 81 14.02 -6.67 21.88
C ASN A 81 14.36 -5.23 21.46
N PHE A 82 14.10 -4.86 20.20
CA PHE A 82 14.16 -3.48 19.75
C PHE A 82 12.81 -2.80 19.92
N VAL A 83 12.77 -1.77 20.77
CA VAL A 83 11.55 -0.99 21.02
C VAL A 83 11.43 0.09 19.95
N VAL A 84 10.52 -0.11 18.99
CA VAL A 84 10.16 0.89 17.97
C VAL A 84 9.19 1.90 18.60
N GLN A 85 9.53 3.19 18.48
CA GLN A 85 8.70 4.32 18.93
C GLN A 85 7.78 4.80 17.81
N SER A 86 8.31 4.90 16.60
CA SER A 86 7.55 5.30 15.42
C SER A 86 8.05 4.57 14.18
N TYR A 87 7.14 4.36 13.24
CA TYR A 87 7.42 3.83 11.91
C TYR A 87 6.57 4.66 10.94
N SER A 88 7.22 5.23 9.93
CA SER A 88 6.53 5.89 8.83
C SER A 88 7.13 5.43 7.52
N ASP A 89 6.30 5.24 6.49
CA ASP A 89 6.76 4.80 5.18
C ASP A 89 6.19 5.70 4.09
N SER A 90 7.09 6.41 3.41
CA SER A 90 6.75 7.22 2.22
C SER A 90 6.82 6.36 0.96
N ALA A 91 5.95 5.36 0.89
CA ALA A 91 5.93 4.37 -0.19
C ALA A 91 5.45 4.96 -1.53
N CYS A 92 5.94 4.41 -2.64
CA CYS A 92 5.58 4.85 -3.99
C CYS A 92 5.50 3.66 -4.94
N GLY A 93 4.37 3.49 -5.62
CA GLY A 93 4.21 2.54 -6.72
C GLY A 93 4.47 3.19 -8.07
N ARG A 94 5.10 2.45 -8.99
CA ARG A 94 5.33 2.88 -10.37
C ARG A 94 4.66 1.92 -11.34
N MET A 95 3.81 2.48 -12.21
CA MET A 95 3.18 1.76 -13.30
C MET A 95 3.87 2.05 -14.62
N GLU A 96 4.27 0.99 -15.33
CA GLU A 96 4.91 1.05 -16.64
C GLU A 96 4.38 -0.10 -17.51
N LYS A 97 4.74 -0.13 -18.80
CA LYS A 97 4.48 -1.30 -19.63
C LYS A 97 5.40 -2.44 -19.19
N ASN A 98 4.82 -3.56 -18.79
CA ASN A 98 5.56 -4.78 -18.49
C ASN A 98 6.12 -5.44 -19.77
N LEU A 99 6.81 -6.57 -19.62
CA LEU A 99 7.39 -7.33 -20.75
C LEU A 99 6.33 -7.83 -21.76
N GLN A 100 5.06 -7.88 -21.38
CA GLN A 100 3.94 -8.22 -22.27
C GLN A 100 3.25 -6.97 -22.86
N GLY A 101 3.82 -5.77 -22.68
CA GLY A 101 3.29 -4.51 -23.18
C GLY A 101 2.07 -3.96 -22.44
N LYS A 102 1.67 -4.59 -21.32
CA LYS A 102 0.51 -4.17 -20.51
C LYS A 102 0.94 -3.19 -19.43
N LEU A 103 0.15 -2.14 -19.20
CA LEU A 103 0.37 -1.23 -18.07
C LEU A 103 0.11 -1.99 -16.77
N ALA A 104 1.10 -2.02 -15.89
CA ALA A 104 1.04 -2.71 -14.60
C ALA A 104 2.04 -2.06 -13.63
N PHE A 105 1.87 -2.28 -12.32
CA PHE A 105 2.93 -2.01 -11.36
C PHE A 105 4.18 -2.82 -11.71
N THR A 106 5.27 -2.13 -12.06
CA THR A 106 6.56 -2.75 -12.32
C THR A 106 7.47 -2.66 -11.11
N LYS A 107 7.35 -1.58 -10.33
CA LYS A 107 8.13 -1.33 -9.11
C LYS A 107 7.28 -0.74 -8.01
N VAL A 108 7.59 -1.08 -6.77
CA VAL A 108 7.11 -0.38 -5.57
C VAL A 108 8.30 -0.11 -4.66
N PHE A 109 8.47 1.14 -4.27
CA PHE A 109 9.51 1.60 -3.36
C PHE A 109 8.90 1.76 -1.97
N LEU A 110 9.45 1.05 -0.99
CA LEU A 110 9.13 1.24 0.44
C LEU A 110 10.28 2.02 1.07
N ARG A 111 9.97 3.12 1.75
CA ARG A 111 10.94 4.04 2.36
C ARG A 111 10.66 4.20 3.84
N PRO A 112 10.87 3.13 4.63
CA PRO A 112 10.59 3.17 6.05
C PRO A 112 11.59 4.05 6.79
N ALA A 113 11.08 4.96 7.60
CA ALA A 113 11.81 5.69 8.62
C ALA A 113 11.34 5.19 10.00
N VAL A 114 12.29 4.71 10.80
CA VAL A 114 12.02 4.04 12.07
C VAL A 114 12.76 4.73 13.20
N GLU A 115 12.02 5.17 14.22
CA GLU A 115 12.62 5.69 15.44
C GLU A 115 12.58 4.63 16.54
N PHE A 116 13.71 4.39 17.19
CA PHE A 116 13.82 3.46 18.32
C PHE A 116 13.86 4.19 19.66
N ALA A 117 13.47 3.49 20.74
CA ALA A 117 13.53 4.04 22.08
C ALA A 117 14.97 4.36 22.51
N LYS A 118 15.14 5.41 23.32
CA LYS A 118 16.46 5.81 23.86
C LYS A 118 17.13 4.63 24.59
N GLY A 119 18.38 4.36 24.22
CA GLY A 119 19.19 3.27 24.80
C GLY A 119 19.17 1.97 24.01
N ALA A 120 18.28 1.81 23.02
CA ALA A 120 18.23 0.69 22.10
C ALA A 120 18.69 1.13 20.69
N LEU A 121 19.95 1.56 20.57
CA LEU A 121 20.53 1.88 19.26
C LEU A 121 20.76 0.58 18.49
N ALA A 122 19.78 0.20 17.66
CA ALA A 122 20.01 -0.80 16.63
C ALA A 122 21.07 -0.26 15.67
N SER A 123 22.08 -1.06 15.36
CA SER A 123 23.03 -0.69 14.30
C SER A 123 22.29 -0.65 12.96
N GLU A 124 22.80 0.15 12.03
CA GLU A 124 22.32 0.18 10.65
C GLU A 124 22.19 -1.24 10.06
N ALA A 125 23.20 -2.08 10.27
CA ALA A 125 23.20 -3.46 9.82
C ALA A 125 22.04 -4.29 10.43
N ALA A 126 21.72 -4.09 11.71
CA ALA A 126 20.61 -4.78 12.36
C ALA A 126 19.26 -4.30 11.81
N ILE A 127 19.11 -3.00 11.54
CA ILE A 127 17.89 -2.43 10.95
C ILE A 127 17.68 -3.01 9.55
N MET A 128 18.74 -3.05 8.73
CA MET A 128 18.70 -3.63 7.39
C MET A 128 18.37 -5.13 7.41
N GLU A 129 18.91 -5.89 8.37
CA GLU A 129 18.58 -7.30 8.55
C GLU A 129 17.08 -7.50 8.85
N ILE A 130 16.50 -6.67 9.72
CA ILE A 130 15.07 -6.76 10.07
C ILE A 130 14.21 -6.43 8.85
N HIS A 131 14.54 -5.39 8.08
CA HIS A 131 13.82 -5.05 6.86
C HIS A 131 13.89 -6.14 5.79
N HIS A 132 15.05 -6.79 5.63
CA HIS A 132 15.21 -7.92 4.73
C HIS A 132 14.32 -9.10 5.15
N LEU A 133 14.37 -9.49 6.43
CA LEU A 133 13.52 -10.55 6.97
C LEU A 133 12.02 -10.23 6.87
N ALA A 134 11.65 -8.96 7.06
CA ALA A 134 10.27 -8.52 6.91
C ALA A 134 9.79 -8.64 5.46
N HIS A 135 10.64 -8.31 4.49
CA HIS A 135 10.33 -8.46 3.07
C HIS A 135 10.13 -9.93 2.68
N GLU A 136 11.04 -10.81 3.09
CA GLU A 136 10.95 -12.26 2.82
C GLU A 136 9.67 -12.90 3.38
N LYS A 137 9.12 -12.36 4.47
CA LYS A 137 7.91 -12.88 5.12
C LYS A 137 6.61 -12.20 4.67
N CYS A 138 6.71 -11.08 3.95
CA CYS A 138 5.57 -10.25 3.61
C CYS A 138 4.63 -10.96 2.61
N PHE A 139 3.44 -11.34 3.09
CA PHE A 139 2.45 -12.07 2.28
C PHE A 139 2.06 -11.32 1.00
N ILE A 140 1.88 -10.00 1.08
CA ILE A 140 1.46 -9.18 -0.06
C ILE A 140 2.62 -9.04 -1.08
N ALA A 141 3.86 -8.88 -0.60
CA ALA A 141 5.03 -8.86 -1.49
C ALA A 141 5.21 -10.19 -2.23
N SER A 142 4.97 -11.33 -1.56
CA SER A 142 5.00 -12.67 -2.20
C SER A 142 3.85 -12.90 -3.19
N SER A 143 2.84 -12.02 -3.24
CA SER A 143 1.63 -12.18 -4.05
C SER A 143 1.65 -11.36 -5.34
N VAL A 144 2.70 -10.56 -5.57
CA VAL A 144 2.76 -9.60 -6.68
C VAL A 144 3.95 -9.87 -7.59
N LYS A 145 3.86 -9.37 -8.83
CA LYS A 145 4.95 -9.44 -9.82
C LYS A 145 5.86 -8.21 -9.82
N ALA A 146 5.41 -7.12 -9.20
CA ALA A 146 6.18 -5.89 -9.13
C ALA A 146 7.44 -6.13 -8.30
N GLU A 147 8.56 -5.56 -8.73
CA GLU A 147 9.78 -5.53 -7.92
C GLU A 147 9.55 -4.62 -6.72
N ILE A 148 9.73 -5.14 -5.51
CA ILE A 148 9.58 -4.36 -4.27
C ILE A 148 10.97 -4.00 -3.77
N LEU A 149 11.26 -2.69 -3.73
CA LEU A 149 12.55 -2.14 -3.33
C LEU A 149 12.40 -1.54 -1.94
N ILE A 150 13.19 -2.02 -0.99
CA ILE A 150 13.20 -1.52 0.39
C ILE A 150 14.39 -0.56 0.52
N GLU A 151 14.09 0.72 0.74
CA GLU A 151 15.04 1.84 0.83
C GLU A 151 14.88 2.55 2.19
N PRO A 152 15.30 1.93 3.32
CA PRO A 152 15.12 2.54 4.64
C PRO A 152 15.83 3.89 4.75
N VAL A 153 15.18 4.82 5.45
CA VAL A 153 15.77 6.11 5.83
C VAL A 153 16.36 5.94 7.22
N ILE A 154 17.69 6.05 7.32
CA ILE A 154 18.49 5.70 8.51
C ILE A 154 19.07 6.97 9.15
#